data_AF-A0A6J5YBP9-F1
#
_entry.id   AF-A0A6J5YBP9-F1
#
_cell.length_a   1.000
_cell.length_b   1.000
_cell.length_c   1.000
_cell.angle_alpha   90.00
_cell.angle_beta   90.00
_cell.angle_gamma   90.00
#
_symmetry.space_group_name_H-M   'P 1'
#
loop_
_entity.id
_entity.type
_entity.pdbx_description
1 polymer ?
#
loop_
_entity_poly.entity_id
_entity_poly.type
_entity_poly.pdbx_seq_one_letter_code
_entity_poly.pdbx_strand_id
1 'polypeptide(L)'
;MASPPTSGPSRVVEATVSGIETCQAWKQATGTDATFGRAVTGPFGALGWLSGFESMGEFDAAWTASSADENWITTMNGAQENFGQDFGSGTSTLYRKM
;
A
#
# COMPACT_ATOMS: atom_id res chain seq x y z
N MET A 1 1.37 19.00 23.02
CA MET A 1 1.10 17.57 23.29
C MET A 1 -0.09 17.19 22.43
N ALA A 2 0.11 16.44 21.35
CA ALA A 2 -1.00 15.92 20.55
C ALA A 2 -1.61 14.72 21.29
N SER A 3 -2.93 14.72 21.46
CA SER A 3 -3.66 13.59 22.04
C SER A 3 -3.39 12.31 21.24
N PRO A 4 -3.31 11.13 21.89
CA PRO A 4 -3.18 9.88 21.15
C PRO A 4 -4.42 9.69 20.27
N PRO A 5 -4.27 9.29 18.99
CA PRO A 5 -5.42 9.06 18.13
C PRO A 5 -6.25 7.92 18.74
N THR A 6 -7.48 8.24 19.11
CA THR A 6 -8.46 7.29 19.66
C THR A 6 -8.78 6.23 18.61
N SER A 7 -8.27 5.03 18.81
CA SER A 7 -8.54 3.84 18.01
C SER A 7 -9.98 3.35 18.22
N GLY A 8 -10.93 4.00 17.55
CA GLY A 8 -12.32 3.53 17.44
C GLY A 8 -12.53 2.65 16.20
N PRO A 9 -13.58 1.80 16.15
CA PRO A 9 -13.90 0.94 15.00
C PRO A 9 -14.08 1.69 13.66
N SER A 10 -14.38 2.98 13.69
CA SER A 10 -14.43 3.85 12.49
C SER A 10 -13.11 3.91 11.75
N ARG A 11 -11.97 3.89 12.46
CA ARG A 11 -10.63 4.00 11.86
C ARG A 11 -10.23 2.76 11.06
N VAL A 12 -10.74 1.57 11.41
CA VAL A 12 -10.46 0.33 10.66
C VAL A 12 -11.21 0.33 9.32
N VAL A 13 -12.43 0.86 9.30
CA VAL A 13 -13.21 1.01 8.07
C VAL A 13 -12.54 2.05 7.16
N GLU A 14 -12.18 3.21 7.71
CA GLU A 14 -11.43 4.27 6.99
C GLU A 14 -10.11 3.73 6.40
N ALA A 15 -9.33 2.97 7.18
CA ALA A 15 -8.08 2.37 6.71
C ALA A 15 -8.30 1.30 5.62
N THR A 16 -9.41 0.56 5.68
CA THR A 16 -9.75 -0.43 4.65
C THR A 16 -10.13 0.25 3.34
N VAL A 17 -10.94 1.31 3.40
CA VAL A 17 -11.29 2.12 2.22
C VAL A 17 -10.03 2.72 1.61
N SER A 18 -9.19 3.36 2.43
CA SER A 18 -7.92 3.93 2.00
C SER A 18 -7.00 2.88 1.33
N GLY A 19 -6.95 1.66 1.86
CA GLY A 19 -6.19 0.56 1.24
C GLY A 19 -6.72 0.08 -0.10
N ILE A 20 -8.04 0.09 -0.30
CA ILE A 20 -8.67 -0.22 -1.59
C ILE A 20 -8.35 0.89 -2.60
N GLU A 21 -8.44 2.16 -2.18
CA GLU A 21 -8.08 3.31 -3.01
C GLU A 21 -6.60 3.28 -3.41
N THR A 22 -5.70 2.87 -2.50
CA THR A 22 -4.29 2.62 -2.82
C THR A 22 -4.13 1.59 -3.94
N CYS A 23 -4.84 0.47 -3.89
CA CYS A 23 -4.75 -0.55 -4.94
C CYS A 23 -5.28 -0.05 -6.29
N GLN A 24 -6.34 0.77 -6.28
CA GLN A 24 -6.89 1.38 -7.49
C GLN A 24 -5.93 2.40 -8.11
N ALA A 25 -5.36 3.29 -7.28
CA ALA A 25 -4.37 4.27 -7.71
C ALA A 25 -3.11 3.58 -8.26
N TRP A 26 -2.65 2.50 -7.61
CA TRP A 26 -1.52 1.70 -8.10
C TRP A 26 -1.77 1.14 -9.49
N LYS A 27 -2.94 0.53 -9.71
CA LYS A 27 -3.32 -0.02 -11.02
C LYS A 27 -3.42 1.06 -12.08
N GLN A 28 -3.98 2.22 -11.74
CA GLN A 28 -4.08 3.35 -12.66
C GLN A 28 -2.70 3.85 -13.09
N ALA A 29 -1.77 3.99 -12.14
CA ALA A 29 -0.45 4.52 -12.39
C ALA A 29 0.47 3.52 -13.13
N THR A 30 0.36 2.23 -12.82
CA THR A 30 1.35 1.21 -13.24
C THR A 30 0.80 0.17 -14.22
N GLY A 31 -0.52 0.11 -14.41
CA GLY A 31 -1.18 -0.97 -15.15
C GLY A 31 -1.16 -2.33 -14.44
N THR A 32 -0.56 -2.43 -13.24
CA THR A 32 -0.40 -3.68 -12.51
C THR A 32 -1.48 -3.84 -11.44
N ASP A 33 -2.07 -5.03 -11.35
CA ASP A 33 -3.03 -5.32 -10.28
C ASP A 33 -2.36 -5.34 -8.90
N ALA A 34 -3.11 -4.86 -7.89
CA ALA A 34 -2.71 -4.89 -6.49
C ALA A 34 -3.83 -5.50 -5.64
N THR A 35 -3.44 -6.25 -4.61
CA THR A 35 -4.35 -6.81 -3.62
C THR A 35 -4.12 -6.18 -2.26
N PHE A 36 -5.17 -5.67 -1.65
CA PHE A 36 -5.16 -5.22 -0.27
C PHE A 36 -5.43 -6.37 0.69
N GLY A 37 -4.70 -6.41 1.81
CA GLY A 37 -4.84 -7.47 2.80
C GLY A 37 -4.51 -7.01 4.22
N ARG A 38 -4.96 -7.83 5.17
CA ARG A 38 -4.60 -7.72 6.58
C ARG A 38 -3.77 -8.92 6.99
N ALA A 39 -2.64 -8.68 7.63
CA ALA A 39 -1.81 -9.71 8.22
C ALA A 39 -2.58 -10.47 9.31
N VAL A 40 -2.74 -11.78 9.12
CA VAL A 40 -3.38 -12.70 10.07
C VAL A 40 -2.37 -13.48 10.92
N THR A 41 -1.08 -13.40 10.57
CA THR A 41 0.07 -13.96 11.29
C THR A 41 1.25 -12.98 11.14
N GLY A 42 2.27 -13.08 12.00
CA GLY A 42 3.38 -12.11 12.02
C GLY A 42 2.95 -10.79 12.68
N PRO A 43 3.14 -9.60 12.04
CA PRO A 43 2.64 -8.33 12.55
C PRO A 43 1.11 -8.28 12.47
N PHE A 44 0.45 -8.99 13.38
CA PHE A 44 -0.99 -9.24 13.37
C PHE A 44 -1.79 -7.92 13.31
N GLY A 45 -2.74 -7.86 12.38
CA GLY A 45 -3.58 -6.68 12.19
C GLY A 45 -2.95 -5.60 11.31
N ALA A 46 -1.68 -5.72 10.90
CA ALA A 46 -1.09 -4.82 9.93
C ALA A 46 -1.84 -4.89 8.59
N LEU A 47 -1.97 -3.75 7.94
CA LEU A 47 -2.62 -3.61 6.64
C LEU A 47 -1.56 -3.28 5.59
N GLY A 48 -1.73 -3.80 4.37
CA GLY A 48 -0.81 -3.53 3.28
C GLY A 48 -1.36 -3.97 1.93
N TRP A 49 -0.64 -3.63 0.87
CA TRP A 49 -0.94 -4.05 -0.49
C TRP A 49 0.19 -4.89 -1.06
N LEU A 50 -0.15 -5.71 -2.05
CA LEU A 50 0.76 -6.62 -2.73
C LEU A 50 0.50 -6.56 -4.24
N SER A 51 1.56 -6.42 -5.02
CA SER A 51 1.53 -6.55 -6.49
C SER A 51 2.56 -7.58 -6.93
N GLY A 52 2.19 -8.38 -7.93
CA GLY A 52 3.07 -9.38 -8.53
C GLY A 52 3.76 -8.83 -9.76
N PHE A 53 5.04 -9.17 -9.91
CA PHE A 53 5.86 -8.87 -11.09
C PHE A 53 6.61 -10.13 -11.52
N GLU A 54 6.74 -10.37 -12.82
CA GLU A 54 7.48 -11.52 -13.35
C GLU A 54 8.99 -11.27 -13.36
N SER A 55 9.39 -9.99 -13.37
CA SER A 55 10.80 -9.58 -13.37
C SER A 55 11.05 -8.30 -12.59
N MET A 56 12.32 -8.06 -12.23
CA MET A 56 12.73 -6.80 -11.62
C MET A 56 12.55 -5.61 -12.57
N GLY A 57 12.68 -5.83 -13.89
CA GLY A 57 12.45 -4.77 -14.87
C GLY A 57 11.00 -4.28 -14.90
N GLU A 58 10.04 -5.18 -14.72
CA GLU A 58 8.62 -4.81 -14.58
C GLU A 58 8.37 -4.04 -13.29
N PHE A 59 8.98 -4.48 -12.18
CA PHE A 59 8.90 -3.76 -10.92
C PHE A 59 9.46 -2.33 -11.04
N ASP A 60 10.66 -2.16 -11.62
CA ASP A 60 11.30 -0.86 -11.79
C ASP A 60 10.48 0.07 -12.71
N ALA A 61 9.92 -0.47 -13.79
CA ALA A 61 9.05 0.27 -14.70
C ALA A 61 7.75 0.72 -13.99
N ALA A 62 7.11 -0.17 -13.24
CA ALA A 62 5.93 0.15 -12.45
C ALA A 62 6.24 1.22 -11.39
N TRP A 63 7.35 1.07 -10.68
CA TRP A 63 7.79 2.04 -9.67
C TRP A 63 8.08 3.43 -10.26
N THR A 64 8.74 3.45 -11.43
CA THR A 64 9.01 4.69 -12.17
C THR A 64 7.71 5.36 -12.61
N ALA A 65 6.76 4.58 -13.13
CA ALA A 65 5.46 5.09 -13.55
C ALA A 65 4.67 5.64 -12.35
N SER A 66 4.62 4.93 -11.22
CA SER A 66 3.95 5.39 -10.02
C SER A 66 4.58 6.67 -9.46
N SER A 67 5.91 6.79 -9.52
CA SER A 67 6.62 7.98 -9.01
C SER A 67 6.37 9.24 -9.84
N ALA A 68 5.81 9.10 -11.05
CA ALA A 68 5.43 10.22 -11.92
C ALA A 68 3.92 10.51 -11.91
N ASP A 69 3.11 9.68 -11.25
CA ASP A 69 1.65 9.81 -11.23
C ASP A 69 1.18 10.63 -10.01
N GLU A 70 0.61 11.81 -10.26
CA GLU A 70 0.16 12.73 -9.21
C GLU A 70 -0.97 12.17 -8.34
N ASN A 71 -1.84 11.33 -8.91
CA ASN A 71 -2.92 10.70 -8.18
C ASN A 71 -2.37 9.67 -7.18
N TRP A 72 -1.44 8.82 -7.62
CA TRP A 72 -0.71 7.89 -6.75
C TRP A 72 -0.02 8.61 -5.59
N ILE A 73 0.73 9.68 -5.88
CA ILE A 73 1.43 10.47 -4.85
C ILE A 73 0.43 11.04 -3.83
N THR A 74 -0.68 11.59 -4.31
CA THR A 74 -1.73 12.18 -3.46
C THR A 74 -2.39 11.11 -2.59
N THR A 75 -2.74 9.96 -3.17
CA THR A 75 -3.32 8.83 -2.44
C THR A 75 -2.37 8.33 -1.35
N MET A 76 -1.08 8.20 -1.65
CA MET A 76 -0.09 7.74 -0.68
C MET A 76 0.12 8.73 0.47
N ASN A 77 0.14 10.04 0.17
CA ASN A 77 0.23 11.06 1.21
C ASN A 77 -0.99 11.04 2.15
N GLY A 78 -2.20 10.86 1.62
CA GLY A 78 -3.41 10.75 2.44
C GLY A 78 -3.50 9.43 3.23
N ALA A 79 -3.02 8.33 2.64
CA ALA A 79 -2.99 7.02 3.28
C ALA A 79 -2.14 7.02 4.56
N GLN A 80 -1.06 7.79 4.62
CA GLN A 80 -0.17 7.87 5.79
C GLN A 80 -0.90 8.24 7.10
N GLU A 81 -2.05 8.91 7.04
CA GLU A 81 -2.86 9.22 8.23
C GLU A 81 -3.61 8.01 8.81
N ASN A 82 -3.77 6.95 8.01
CA ASN A 82 -4.57 5.76 8.30
C ASN A 82 -3.73 4.51 8.56
N PHE A 83 -2.45 4.53 8.18
CA PHE A 83 -1.49 3.46 8.43
C PHE A 83 -0.44 3.94 9.45
N GLY A 84 0.00 3.06 10.36
CA GLY A 84 0.92 3.43 11.45
C GLY A 84 2.26 4.01 10.98
N GLN A 85 3.07 4.51 11.92
CA GLN A 85 4.28 5.31 11.67
C GLN A 85 5.40 4.68 10.80
N ASP A 86 5.30 3.41 10.41
CA ASP A 86 6.21 2.77 9.43
C ASP A 86 5.66 2.85 7.99
N PHE A 87 5.13 4.01 7.61
CA PHE A 87 4.83 4.33 6.22
C PHE A 87 6.15 4.62 5.49
N GLY A 88 6.86 3.56 5.09
CA GLY A 88 8.17 3.67 4.46
C GLY A 88 8.88 2.35 4.14
N SER A 89 8.45 1.23 4.74
CA SER A 89 8.99 -0.09 4.42
C SER A 89 8.11 -0.81 3.39
N GLY A 90 8.44 -0.65 2.10
CA GLY A 90 7.96 -1.58 1.07
C GLY A 90 8.79 -2.86 1.13
N THR A 91 8.15 -4.02 1.34
CA THR A 91 8.83 -5.31 1.21
C THR A 91 8.47 -5.93 -0.12
N SER A 92 9.39 -5.88 -1.08
CA SER A 92 9.25 -6.60 -2.35
C SER A 92 9.82 -8.01 -2.20
N THR A 93 8.97 -9.03 -2.34
CA THR A 93 9.40 -10.44 -2.31
C THR A 93 9.40 -10.99 -3.74
N LEU A 94 10.57 -11.28 -4.29
CA LEU A 94 10.70 -11.90 -5.61
C LEU A 94 10.52 -13.42 -5.50
N TYR A 95 9.38 -13.94 -5.95
CA TYR A 95 9.19 -15.37 -6.11
C TYR A 95 9.74 -15.82 -7.48
N ARG A 96 10.91 -16.45 -7.49
CA ARG A 96 11.45 -17.09 -8.70
C ARG A 96 11.04 -18.57 -8.71
N LYS A 97 10.31 -18.99 -9.74
CA LYS A 97 10.08 -20.42 -10.01
C LYS A 97 11.39 -21.02 -10.52
N MET A 98 11.92 -22.02 -9.80
CA MET A 98 13.05 -22.85 -10.25
C MET A 98 12.56 -23.88 -11.27
#